data_AF-G4ZE21-F1
#
_entry.id   AF-G4ZE21-F1
#
_cell.length_a   1.000
_cell.length_b   1.000
_cell.length_c   1.000
_cell.angle_alpha   90.00
_cell.angle_beta   90.00
_cell.angle_gamma   90.00
#
_symmetry.space_group_name_H-M   'P 1'
#
loop_
_entity.id
_entity.type
_entity.pdbx_description
1 polymer ?
#
loop_
_entity_poly.entity_id
_entity_poly.type
_entity_poly.pdbx_seq_one_letter_code
_entity_poly.pdbx_strand_id
1 'polypeptide(L)' 'LFNQSVYSAEVTTQLRQVCEKTYGKHSKGAFREGTEDEWRIVQGLVEGTVICRRLPQFFNRIMRTEDKLRIIGTV' A
#
# COMPACT_ATOMS: atom_id res chain seq x y z
N LEU A 1 -6.75 -8.65 -1.39
CA LEU A 1 -8.08 -8.92 -0.81
C LEU A 1 -8.38 -7.76 0.12
N PHE A 2 -9.43 -7.00 -0.18
CA PHE A 2 -9.89 -5.90 0.67
C PHE A 2 -11.11 -6.40 1.45
N ASN A 3 -11.18 -6.07 2.73
CA ASN A 3 -12.33 -6.42 3.54
C ASN A 3 -13.56 -5.62 3.07
N GLN A 4 -14.55 -6.33 2.54
CA GLN A 4 -15.78 -5.75 1.99
C GLN A 4 -16.69 -5.14 3.07
N SER A 5 -16.49 -5.46 4.35
CA SER A 5 -17.20 -4.84 5.46
C SER A 5 -16.68 -3.42 5.79
N VAL A 6 -15.46 -3.09 5.35
CA VAL A 6 -14.79 -1.81 5.63
C VAL A 6 -14.68 -0.94 4.37
N TYR A 7 -14.47 -1.56 3.22
CA TYR A 7 -14.31 -0.86 1.95
C TYR A 7 -15.47 -1.15 0.99
N SER A 8 -16.08 -0.09 0.45
CA SER A 8 -17.06 -0.21 -0.63
C SER A 8 -16.41 -0.71 -1.92
N ALA A 9 -17.22 -1.21 -2.87
CA ALA A 9 -16.72 -1.74 -4.14
C ALA A 9 -15.97 -0.68 -4.97
N GLU A 10 -16.42 0.56 -4.94
CA GLU A 10 -15.78 1.69 -5.63
C GLU A 10 -14.40 2.00 -5.05
N VAL A 11 -14.30 2.11 -3.72
CA VAL A 11 -13.04 2.36 -3.01
C VAL A 11 -12.08 1.18 -3.19
N THR A 12 -12.59 -0.06 -3.15
CA THR A 12 -11.79 -1.27 -3.40
C THR A 12 -11.15 -1.23 -4.79
N THR A 13 -11.89 -0.76 -5.80
CA THR A 13 -11.38 -0.66 -7.18
C THR A 13 -10.29 0.40 -7.28
N GLN A 14 -10.48 1.57 -6.67
CA GLN A 14 -9.48 2.64 -6.63
C GLN A 14 -8.20 2.21 -5.90
N LEU A 15 -8.32 1.69 -4.67
CA LEU A 15 -7.16 1.26 -3.89
C LEU A 15 -6.44 0.07 -4.55
N ARG A 16 -7.17 -0.81 -5.23
CA ARG A 16 -6.56 -1.88 -6.03
C ARG A 16 -5.71 -1.33 -7.18
N GLN A 17 -6.20 -0.34 -7.92
CA GLN A 17 -5.41 0.31 -8.97
C GLN A 17 -4.13 0.93 -8.41
N VAL A 18 -4.18 1.55 -7.23
CA VAL A 18 -3.00 2.11 -6.55
C VAL A 18 -2.02 1.00 -6.15
N CYS A 19 -2.51 -0.12 -5.63
CA CYS A 19 -1.68 -1.29 -5.29
C CYS A 19 -1.01 -1.93 -6.51
N GLU A 20 -1.71 -2.03 -7.63
CA GLU A 20 -1.24 -2.65 -8.88
C GLU A 20 -0.38 -1.69 -9.72
N LYS A 21 -0.34 -0.39 -9.37
CA LYS A 21 0.44 0.63 -10.08
C LYS A 21 1.93 0.31 -10.01
N THR A 22 2.48 -0.10 -11.14
CA THR A 22 3.92 -0.31 -11.29
C THR A 22 4.60 0.99 -11.68
N TYR A 23 5.61 1.38 -10.92
CA TYR A 23 6.52 2.44 -11.28
C TYR A 23 7.73 1.76 -11.92
N GLY A 24 8.00 2.05 -13.21
CA GLY A 24 8.94 1.29 -14.04
C GLY A 24 10.27 0.95 -13.37
N LYS A 25 10.95 -0.11 -13.85
CA LYS A 25 12.11 -0.83 -13.28
C LYS A 25 13.23 0.03 -12.66
N HIS A 26 13.37 1.29 -13.07
CA HIS A 26 14.37 2.26 -12.60
C HIS A 26 13.84 3.32 -11.63
N SER A 27 12.66 3.11 -11.07
CA SER A 27 12.03 4.01 -10.11
C SER A 27 12.67 3.92 -8.72
N LYS A 28 13.97 4.22 -8.61
CA LYS A 28 14.52 4.87 -7.42
C LYS A 28 14.05 6.32 -7.42
N GLY A 29 12.72 6.50 -7.42
CA GLY A 29 12.13 7.82 -7.25
C GLY A 29 12.53 8.32 -5.87
N ALA A 30 12.84 9.61 -5.77
CA ALA A 30 13.10 10.24 -4.48
C ALA A 30 11.97 9.91 -3.49
N PHE A 31 12.34 9.79 -2.21
CA PHE A 31 11.36 9.73 -1.14
C PHE A 31 10.39 10.89 -1.29
N ARG A 32 9.09 10.58 -1.25
CA ARG A 32 8.01 11.56 -1.35
C ARG A 32 6.98 11.31 -0.26
N GLU A 33 6.18 12.34 0.00
CA GLU A 33 4.95 12.14 0.76
C GLU A 33 4.00 11.22 -0.02
N GLY A 34 3.43 10.25 0.71
CA GLY A 34 2.38 9.37 0.19
C GLY A 34 1.08 10.14 0.00
N THR A 35 0.28 9.74 -0.98
CA THR A 35 -1.09 10.28 -1.11
C THR A 35 -2.00 9.68 -0.04
N GLU A 36 -3.15 10.31 0.17
CA GLU A 36 -4.14 9.83 1.15
C GLU A 36 -4.55 8.37 0.89
N ASP A 37 -4.74 7.99 -0.37
CA ASP A 37 -5.03 6.61 -0.77
C ASP A 37 -3.90 5.63 -0.44
N GLU A 38 -2.64 6.04 -0.61
CA GLU A 38 -1.48 5.20 -0.30
C GLU A 38 -1.36 4.96 1.21
N TRP A 39 -1.58 6.01 2.01
CA TRP A 39 -1.63 5.89 3.46
C TRP A 39 -2.81 5.05 3.94
N ARG A 40 -3.97 5.16 3.27
CA ARG A 40 -5.13 4.34 3.57
C ARG A 40 -4.89 2.85 3.33
N ILE A 41 -4.10 2.52 2.30
CA ILE A 41 -3.64 1.14 2.04
C ILE A 41 -2.67 0.67 3.12
N VAL A 42 -1.71 1.50 3.52
CA VAL A 42 -0.76 1.21 4.59
C VAL A 42 -1.49 0.90 5.90
N GLN A 43 -2.42 1.77 6.29
CA GLN A 43 -3.22 1.58 7.50
C GLN A 43 -4.05 0.29 7.42
N GLY A 44 -4.70 0.05 6.29
CA GLY A 44 -5.47 -1.17 6.09
C GLY A 44 -4.62 -2.45 6.14
N LEU A 45 -3.35 -2.40 5.73
CA LEU A 45 -2.40 -3.51 5.87
C LEU A 45 -2.04 -3.76 7.34
N VAL A 46 -1.83 -2.70 8.12
CA VAL A 46 -1.53 -2.79 9.56
C VAL A 46 -2.73 -3.29 10.36
N GLU A 47 -3.94 -2.88 10.01
CA GLU A 47 -5.18 -3.31 10.64
C GLU A 47 -5.66 -4.69 10.16
N GLY A 48 -5.02 -5.28 9.16
CA GLY A 48 -5.41 -6.56 8.55
C GLY A 48 -6.69 -6.49 7.70
N THR A 49 -7.20 -5.29 7.41
CA THR A 49 -8.38 -5.08 6.55
C THR A 49 -8.02 -5.09 5.06
N VAL A 50 -6.74 -4.95 4.72
CA VAL A 50 -6.18 -5.08 3.38
C VAL A 50 -5.10 -6.16 3.39
N ILE A 51 -5.24 -7.15 2.51
CA ILE A 51 -4.26 -8.22 2.34
C ILE A 51 -3.71 -8.17 0.91
N CYS A 52 -2.40 -8.00 0.78
CA CYS A 52 -1.69 -8.00 -0.50
C CYS A 52 -0.74 -9.20 -0.58
N ARG A 53 -0.80 -10.00 -1.67
CA ARG A 53 0.17 -11.09 -1.92
C ARG A 53 1.62 -10.58 -2.05
N ARG A 54 1.78 -9.35 -2.52
CA ARG A 54 3.05 -8.65 -2.67
C ARG A 54 2.84 -7.20 -2.26
N LEU A 55 3.81 -6.65 -1.53
CA LEU A 55 3.75 -5.23 -1.15
C LEU A 55 3.74 -4.33 -2.39
N PRO A 56 2.86 -3.32 -2.45
CA PRO A 56 2.81 -2.37 -3.55
C PRO A 56 4.15 -1.67 -3.78
N GLN A 57 4.46 -1.33 -5.04
CA GLN A 57 5.76 -0.72 -5.35
C GLN A 57 5.93 0.68 -4.77
N PHE A 58 4.83 1.42 -4.54
CA PHE A 58 4.89 2.76 -3.96
C PHE A 58 5.48 2.78 -2.54
N PHE A 59 5.43 1.66 -1.80
CA PHE A 59 6.05 1.55 -0.47
C PHE A 59 7.52 1.97 -0.50
N ASN A 60 8.25 1.64 -1.57
CA ASN A 60 9.65 1.98 -1.71
C ASN A 60 9.90 3.48 -1.93
N ARG A 61 8.85 4.27 -2.20
CA ARG A 61 8.91 5.72 -2.42
C ARG A 61 8.40 6.53 -1.21
N ILE A 62 7.58 5.93 -0.35
CA ILE A 62 6.97 6.62 0.81
C ILE A 62 7.54 6.18 2.16
N MET A 63 8.15 4.98 2.22
CA MET A 63 8.62 4.38 3.47
C MET A 63 10.03 3.82 3.36
N ARG A 64 10.81 4.01 4.42
CA ARG A 64 12.14 3.41 4.53
C ARG A 64 12.00 1.90 4.69
N THR A 65 13.07 1.18 4.34
CA THR A 65 13.09 -0.29 4.45
C THR A 65 12.79 -0.76 5.88
N GLU A 66 13.25 -0.02 6.89
CA GLU A 66 13.01 -0.33 8.31
C GLU A 66 11.53 -0.21 8.70
N ASP A 67 10.85 0.87 8.28
CA ASP A 67 9.41 1.05 8.54
C ASP A 67 8.57 -0.01 7.81
N LYS A 68 8.98 -0.36 6.59
CA LYS A 68 8.38 -1.45 5.82
C LYS A 68 8.48 -2.79 6.55
N LEU A 69 9.62 -3.07 7.18
CA LEU A 69 9.82 -4.29 7.97
C LEU A 69 8.93 -4.31 9.23
N ARG A 70 8.69 -3.16 9.86
CA ARG A 70 7.76 -3.06 11.00
C ARG A 70 6.33 -3.42 10.59
N ILE A 71 5.88 -2.94 9.43
CA ILE A 71 4.54 -3.26 8.91
C ILE A 71 4.45 -4.76 8.61
N ILE A 72 5.46 -5.36 7.97
CA ILE A 72 5.47 -6.80 7.69
C ILE A 72 5.51 -7.65 8.97
N GLY A 73 6.24 -7.20 9.99
CA GLY A 73 6.37 -7.92 11.26
C GLY A 73 5.16 -7.78 12.20
N THR A 74 4.21 -6.89 11.87
CA THR A 74 2.98 -6.70 12.66
C THR A 74 1.84 -7.62 12.18
N VAL A 75 1.93 -8.17 10.96
CA VAL A 75 0.93 -9.06 10.34
C VAL A 75 1.22 -10.54 10.55
#